data_AF-B3CUP3-F1
#
_entry.id   AF-B3CUP3-F1
#
_cell.length_a   1.000
_cell.length_b   1.000
_cell.length_c   1.000
_cell.angle_alpha   90.00
_cell.angle_beta   90.00
_cell.angle_gamma   90.00
#
_symmetry.space_group_name_H-M   'P 1'
#
loop_
_entity.id
_entity.type
_entity.pdbx_description
1 polymer ?
#
loop_
_entity_poly.entity_id
_entity_poly.type
_entity_poly.pdbx_seq_one_letter_code
_entity_poly.pdbx_strand_id
1 'polypeptide(L)'
;MVDILRKAEGLKKSKGGRKNKLNLEEQLLMVLEYLREYRTYFHIGQNYGISESSAYKAVKWVEDTLVKHPNFALPGRKALMKSDMNYEVVLIDATESPIERPKKNKNSIIQERRKGIH
;
A
#
# COMPACT_ATOMS: atom_id res chain seq x y z
N MET A 1 12.74 -8.90 6.81
CA MET A 1 11.73 -8.55 5.78
C MET A 1 12.06 -9.17 4.44
N VAL A 2 13.28 -8.99 3.93
CA VAL A 2 13.71 -9.53 2.62
C VAL A 2 13.54 -11.05 2.51
N ASP A 3 13.83 -11.83 3.54
CA ASP A 3 13.65 -13.30 3.49
C ASP A 3 12.20 -13.74 3.28
N ILE A 4 11.26 -12.99 3.84
CA ILE A 4 9.82 -13.22 3.65
C ILE A 4 9.45 -12.95 2.19
N LEU A 5 9.95 -11.84 1.64
CA LEU A 5 9.74 -11.48 0.25
C LEU A 5 10.38 -12.49 -0.71
N ARG A 6 11.58 -13.01 -0.41
CA ARG A 6 12.24 -14.07 -1.19
C ARG A 6 11.38 -15.34 -1.27
N LYS A 7 10.86 -15.80 -0.13
CA LYS A 7 9.94 -16.96 -0.09
C LYS A 7 8.67 -16.70 -0.90
N ALA A 8 8.05 -15.53 -0.73
CA ALA A 8 6.84 -15.15 -1.45
C ALA A 8 7.07 -15.00 -2.96
N GLU A 9 8.22 -14.45 -3.37
CA GLU A 9 8.60 -14.32 -4.77
C GLU A 9 8.83 -15.69 -5.42
N GLY A 10 9.50 -16.61 -4.73
CA GLY A 10 9.68 -17.99 -5.20
C GLY A 10 8.35 -18.69 -5.49
N LEU A 11 7.36 -18.53 -4.60
CA LEU A 11 6.01 -19.05 -4.81
C LEU A 11 5.30 -18.36 -6.00
N LYS A 12 5.39 -17.03 -6.08
CA LYS A 12 4.76 -16.23 -7.12
C LYS A 12 5.31 -16.54 -8.52
N LYS A 13 6.63 -16.75 -8.62
CA LYS A 13 7.34 -17.02 -9.89
C LYS A 13 7.52 -18.52 -10.17
N SER A 14 6.94 -19.40 -9.36
CA SER A 14 6.98 -20.86 -9.57
C SER A 14 6.45 -21.29 -10.95
N LYS A 15 5.46 -20.56 -11.49
CA LYS A 15 4.88 -20.79 -12.83
C LYS A 15 5.54 -19.95 -13.92
N GLY A 16 6.68 -19.33 -13.63
CA GLY A 16 7.36 -18.38 -14.51
C GLY A 16 6.78 -16.97 -14.46
N GLY A 17 7.27 -16.10 -15.35
CA GLY A 17 6.85 -14.71 -15.45
C GLY A 17 7.98 -13.78 -15.87
N ARG A 18 7.64 -12.51 -16.11
CA ARG A 18 8.64 -11.50 -16.46
C ARG A 18 9.55 -11.21 -15.27
N LYS A 19 10.86 -11.12 -15.53
CA LYS A 19 11.84 -10.68 -14.53
C LYS A 19 11.54 -9.23 -14.12
N ASN A 20 11.64 -8.95 -12.82
CA ASN A 20 11.51 -7.59 -12.31
C ASN A 20 12.76 -6.81 -12.71
N LYS A 21 12.61 -5.51 -12.97
CA LYS A 21 13.75 -4.62 -13.23
C LYS A 21 14.57 -4.36 -11.96
N LEU A 22 13.89 -4.25 -10.82
CA LEU A 22 14.50 -4.06 -9.50
C LEU A 22 14.68 -5.40 -8.79
N ASN A 23 15.74 -5.50 -8.00
CA ASN A 23 15.95 -6.61 -7.06
C ASN A 23 15.00 -6.48 -5.85
N LEU A 24 14.93 -7.51 -4.99
CA LEU A 24 13.99 -7.52 -3.86
C LEU A 24 14.34 -6.48 -2.80
N GLU A 25 15.63 -6.23 -2.60
CA GLU A 25 16.15 -5.26 -1.64
C GLU A 25 15.79 -3.82 -2.06
N GLU A 26 15.94 -3.49 -3.34
CA GLU A 26 15.53 -2.23 -3.97
C GLU A 26 14.02 -2.04 -3.93
N GLN A 27 13.25 -3.10 -4.21
CA GLN A 27 11.79 -3.05 -4.09
C GLN A 27 11.37 -2.76 -2.66
N LEU A 28 12.01 -3.39 -1.67
CA LEU A 28 11.73 -3.14 -0.26
C LEU A 28 12.12 -1.70 0.12
N LEU A 29 13.30 -1.24 -0.29
CA LEU A 29 13.76 0.13 -0.03
C LEU A 29 12.78 1.17 -0.60
N MET A 30 12.34 0.97 -1.84
CA MET A 30 11.38 1.83 -2.51
C MET A 30 10.06 1.93 -1.74
N VAL A 31 9.58 0.83 -1.16
CA VAL A 31 8.37 0.83 -0.31
C VAL A 31 8.61 1.58 0.99
N LEU A 32 9.78 1.42 1.61
CA LEU A 32 10.11 2.13 2.85
C LEU A 32 10.20 3.65 2.62
N GLU A 33 10.76 4.07 1.50
CA GLU A 33 10.76 5.48 1.08
C GLU A 33 9.34 6.00 0.85
N TYR A 34 8.49 5.21 0.18
CA TYR A 34 7.07 5.53 0.00
C TYR A 34 6.35 5.72 1.34
N LEU A 35 6.50 4.79 2.28
CA LEU A 35 5.83 4.85 3.58
C LEU A 35 6.35 5.99 4.45
N ARG A 36 7.63 6.35 4.35
CA ARG A 36 8.24 7.41 5.14
C ARG A 36 7.89 8.80 4.62
N GLU A 37 7.90 8.99 3.30
CA GLU A 37 7.83 10.32 2.68
C GLU A 37 6.56 10.56 1.87
N TYR A 38 5.75 9.53 1.67
CA TYR A 38 4.48 9.58 0.93
C TYR A 38 4.61 10.20 -0.48
N ARG A 39 5.80 10.07 -1.10
CA ARG A 39 6.07 10.56 -2.47
C ARG A 39 5.12 9.90 -3.46
N THR A 40 4.78 10.62 -4.54
CA THR A 40 3.92 10.04 -5.59
C THR A 40 4.63 8.89 -6.31
N TYR A 41 3.87 7.88 -6.76
CA TYR A 41 4.42 6.75 -7.51
C TYR A 41 5.16 7.17 -8.78
N PHE A 42 4.78 8.30 -9.39
CA PHE A 42 5.49 8.89 -10.52
C PHE A 42 6.93 9.29 -10.13
N HIS A 43 7.10 10.08 -9.07
CA HIS A 43 8.43 10.52 -8.61
C HIS A 43 9.30 9.34 -8.15
N ILE A 44 8.70 8.39 -7.41
CA ILE A 44 9.39 7.17 -7.01
C ILE A 44 9.81 6.37 -8.24
N GLY A 45 8.91 6.20 -9.21
CA GLY A 45 9.21 5.52 -10.46
C GLY A 45 10.40 6.14 -11.21
N GLN A 46 10.46 7.47 -11.26
CA GLN A 46 11.59 8.18 -11.87
C GLN A 46 12.93 7.89 -11.16
N ASN A 47 12.97 7.93 -9.83
CA ASN A 47 14.19 7.65 -9.06
C ASN A 47 14.77 6.25 -9.32
N TYR A 48 13.88 5.25 -9.46
CA TYR A 48 14.26 3.86 -9.70
C TYR A 48 14.25 3.46 -11.19
N GLY A 49 13.99 4.41 -12.09
CA GLY A 49 13.92 4.18 -13.53
C GLY A 49 12.83 3.19 -13.96
N ILE A 50 11.70 3.13 -13.25
CA ILE A 50 10.53 2.29 -13.57
C ILE A 50 9.32 3.17 -13.89
N SER A 51 8.31 2.59 -14.55
CA SER A 51 7.04 3.31 -14.75
C SER A 51 6.28 3.47 -13.44
N GLU A 52 5.43 4.50 -13.37
CA GLU A 52 4.53 4.74 -12.24
C GLU A 52 3.69 3.49 -11.89
N SER A 53 3.13 2.85 -12.92
CA SER A 53 2.33 1.63 -12.73
C SER A 53 3.15 0.45 -12.19
N SER A 54 4.44 0.34 -12.56
CA SER A 54 5.35 -0.64 -11.99
C SER A 54 5.68 -0.34 -10.53
N ALA A 55 5.90 0.94 -10.18
CA ALA A 55 6.13 1.37 -8.80
C ALA A 55 4.93 1.01 -7.93
N TYR A 56 3.71 1.39 -8.34
CA TYR A 56 2.47 1.04 -7.64
C TYR A 56 2.32 -0.47 -7.43
N LYS A 57 2.52 -1.28 -8.47
CA LYS A 57 2.40 -2.75 -8.37
C LYS A 57 3.42 -3.35 -7.41
N ALA A 58 4.65 -2.83 -7.40
CA ALA A 58 5.70 -3.30 -6.52
C ALA A 58 5.40 -2.90 -5.06
N VAL A 59 5.01 -1.64 -4.81
CA VAL A 59 4.59 -1.18 -3.47
C VAL A 59 3.45 -2.04 -2.94
N LYS A 60 2.38 -2.16 -3.72
CA LYS A 60 1.19 -2.92 -3.33
C LYS A 60 1.51 -4.38 -3.03
N TRP A 61 2.35 -5.01 -3.85
CA TRP A 61 2.74 -6.40 -3.65
C TRP A 61 3.56 -6.61 -2.37
N VAL A 62 4.53 -5.73 -2.10
CA VAL A 62 5.36 -5.81 -0.88
C VAL A 62 4.50 -5.59 0.36
N GLU A 63 3.66 -4.55 0.37
CA GLU A 63 2.73 -4.27 1.47
C GLU A 63 1.81 -5.46 1.75
N ASP A 64 1.11 -5.96 0.72
CA ASP A 64 0.17 -7.06 0.88
C ASP A 64 0.87 -8.36 1.35
N THR A 65 2.14 -8.56 0.97
CA THR A 65 2.93 -9.72 1.40
C THR A 65 3.33 -9.61 2.87
N LEU A 66 3.77 -8.42 3.30
CA LEU A 66 4.21 -8.18 4.67
C LEU A 66 3.02 -8.18 5.65
N VAL A 67 1.92 -7.52 5.31
CA VAL A 67 0.71 -7.44 6.16
C VAL A 67 0.11 -8.83 6.43
N LYS A 68 0.20 -9.75 5.46
CA LYS A 68 -0.29 -11.13 5.63
C LYS A 68 0.63 -12.00 6.49
N HIS A 69 1.87 -11.57 6.73
CA HIS A 69 2.83 -12.37 7.47
C HIS A 69 2.59 -12.22 8.98
N PRO A 70 2.55 -13.32 9.76
CA PRO A 70 2.20 -13.28 11.19
C PRO A 70 3.11 -12.38 12.02
N ASN A 71 4.40 -12.27 11.67
CA ASN A 71 5.35 -11.40 12.37
C ASN A 71 5.03 -9.90 12.30
N PHE A 72 4.24 -9.47 11.30
CA PHE A 72 3.80 -8.09 11.15
C PHE A 72 2.33 -7.91 11.54
N ALA A 73 1.66 -8.98 11.96
CA ALA A 73 0.32 -8.88 12.49
C ALA A 73 0.37 -8.13 13.82
N LEU A 74 -0.43 -7.06 13.92
CA LEU A 74 -0.56 -6.34 15.18
C LEU A 74 -1.17 -7.28 16.24
N PRO A 75 -0.65 -7.25 17.47
CA PRO A 75 -1.24 -8.00 18.56
C PRO A 75 -2.68 -7.49 18.78
N GLY A 76 -3.59 -8.40 19.15
CA GLY A 76 -5.00 -8.04 19.32
C GLY A 76 -5.20 -6.86 20.27
N ARG A 77 -6.30 -6.11 20.15
CA ARG A 77 -6.57 -4.86 20.88
C ARG A 77 -6.27 -4.92 22.39
N LYS A 78 -6.48 -6.07 23.03
CA LYS A 78 -6.23 -6.28 24.47
C LYS A 78 -4.77 -6.58 24.84
N ALA A 79 -3.93 -6.99 23.89
CA ALA A 79 -2.51 -7.27 24.12
C ALA A 79 -1.67 -5.98 24.18
N LEU A 80 -2.12 -4.91 23.54
CA LEU A 80 -1.56 -3.56 23.71
C LEU A 80 -1.74 -3.00 25.14
N MET A 81 -2.71 -3.53 25.91
CA MET A 81 -2.90 -3.14 27.31
C MET A 81 -2.07 -3.98 28.30
N LYS A 82 -1.44 -5.07 27.84
CA LYS A 82 -0.78 -6.08 28.69
C LYS A 82 0.74 -6.08 28.60
N SER A 83 1.32 -5.25 27.74
CA SER A 83 2.76 -5.25 27.48
C SER A 83 3.45 -4.23 28.38
N ASP A 84 4.46 -4.67 29.13
CA ASP A 84 5.42 -3.83 29.88
C ASP A 84 6.40 -3.08 28.95
N MET A 85 5.99 -2.79 27.71
CA MET A 85 6.80 -2.08 26.73
C MET A 85 6.45 -0.60 26.76
N ASN A 86 7.45 0.27 26.96
CA ASN A 86 7.31 1.71 26.80
C ASN A 86 7.07 2.03 25.32
N TYR A 87 5.80 2.07 24.90
CA TYR A 87 5.43 2.62 23.60
C TYR A 87 5.38 4.15 23.70
N GLU A 88 5.97 4.86 22.74
CA GLU A 88 5.66 6.26 22.52
C GLU A 88 4.26 6.35 21.90
N VAL A 89 3.25 6.39 22.76
CA VAL A 89 1.85 6.55 22.35
C VAL A 89 1.62 8.01 22.01
N VAL A 90 1.67 8.35 20.73
CA VAL A 90 1.20 9.65 20.26
C VAL A 90 -0.32 9.60 20.15
N LEU A 91 -1.01 10.18 21.13
CA LEU A 91 -2.45 10.36 21.11
C LEU A 91 -2.77 11.51 20.15
N ILE A 92 -3.12 11.18 18.90
CA ILE A 92 -3.58 12.17 17.93
C ILE A 92 -5.09 12.32 18.12
N ASP A 93 -5.50 13.45 18.68
CA ASP A 93 -6.91 13.84 18.73
C ASP A 93 -7.37 14.16 17.29
N ALA A 94 -8.07 13.23 16.67
CA ALA A 94 -8.74 13.47 15.40
C ALA A 94 -10.06 14.18 15.71
N THR A 95 -10.00 15.46 16.06
CA THR A 95 -11.21 16.29 16.04
C THR A 95 -11.67 16.37 14.60
N GLU A 96 -12.63 15.53 14.22
CA GLU A 96 -13.37 15.70 12.98
C GLU A 96 -14.11 17.04 13.10
N SER A 97 -13.57 18.10 12.47
CA SER A 97 -14.32 19.33 12.27
C SER A 97 -15.62 18.96 11.53
N PRO A 98 -16.80 19.42 11.98
CA PRO A 98 -18.05 19.12 11.30
C PRO A 98 -18.03 19.75 9.91
N ILE A 99 -17.61 18.99 8.90
CA ILE A 99 -17.77 19.35 7.50
C ILE A 99 -19.16 18.89 7.09
N GLU A 100 -19.88 19.74 6.35
CA GLU A 100 -21.18 19.38 5.82
C GLU A 100 -21.04 18.19 4.86
N ARG A 101 -21.50 17.02 5.31
CA ARG A 101 -21.54 15.81 4.48
C ARG A 101 -22.42 16.11 3.26
N PRO A 102 -21.93 16.02 2.01
CA PRO A 102 -22.77 16.24 0.84
C PRO A 102 -23.97 15.30 0.89
N LYS A 103 -25.17 15.88 1.00
CA LYS A 103 -26.45 15.15 1.04
C LYS A 103 -26.59 14.39 -0.28
N LYS A 104 -26.78 13.08 -0.21
CA LYS A 104 -27.09 12.26 -1.39
C LYS A 104 -28.38 12.78 -2.04
N ASN A 105 -28.24 13.36 -3.22
CA ASN A 105 -29.35 13.70 -4.10
C ASN A 105 -29.92 12.37 -4.61
N LYS A 106 -31.24 12.17 -4.52
CA LYS A 106 -31.95 10.98 -5.04
C LYS A 106 -31.98 10.91 -6.59
N ASN A 107 -31.09 11.60 -7.27
CA ASN A 107 -30.99 11.49 -8.71
C ASN A 107 -29.94 10.42 -8.97
N SER A 108 -30.42 9.25 -9.39
CA SER A 108 -29.61 8.27 -10.08
C SER A 108 -28.69 9.01 -11.04
N ILE A 109 -27.37 8.85 -10.87
CA ILE A 109 -26.42 9.27 -11.87
C ILE A 109 -26.66 8.31 -13.04
N ILE A 110 -27.57 8.69 -13.94
CA ILE A 110 -27.75 8.03 -15.22
C ILE A 110 -26.40 8.22 -15.93
N GLN A 111 -25.62 7.14 -16.01
CA GLN A 111 -24.54 7.09 -16.99
C GLN A 111 -25.19 7.28 -18.36
N GLU A 112 -25.03 8.45 -18.95
CA GLU A 112 -25.36 8.71 -20.33
C GLU A 112 -24.59 7.68 -21.19
N ARG A 113 -25.32 6.74 -21.80
CA ARG A 113 -24.80 5.94 -22.90
C ARG A 113 -24.50 6.91 -24.04
N ARG A 114 -23.22 7.16 -24.34
CA ARG A 114 -22.81 7.84 -25.57
C ARG A 114 -23.47 7.14 -26.77
N LYS A 115 -24.48 7.79 -27.37
CA LYS A 115 -25.01 7.42 -28.69
C LYS A 115 -24.26 8.22 -29.74
N GLY A 116 -23.60 7.50 -30.67
CA GLY A 116 -23.29 7.96 -32.02
C GLY A 116 -22.27 9.10 -32.14
N ILE A 117 -21.06 8.75 -32.56
CA ILE A 117 -20.22 9.68 -33.32
C ILE A 117 -20.40 9.25 -34.78
N HIS A 118 -20.90 10.17 -35.60
CA HIS A 118 -21.12 10.01 -37.04
C HIS A 118 -19.85 10.38 -37.82
#